data_AF-A0A7J6WEE7-F1
#
_entry.id   AF-A0A7J6WEE7-F1
#
_cell.length_a   1.000
_cell.length_b   1.000
_cell.length_c   1.000
_cell.angle_alpha   90.00
_cell.angle_beta   90.00
_cell.angle_gamma   90.00
#
_symmetry.space_group_name_H-M   'P 1'
#
loop_
_entity.id
_entity.type
_entity.pdbx_description
1 polymer ?
#
loop_
_entity_poly.entity_id
_entity_poly.type
_entity_poly.pdbx_seq_one_letter_code
_entity_poly.pdbx_strand_id
1 'polypeptide(L)'
;MRKVATHFAEALARRIYRFYPEDTLDSSSISELLELHFYDTCPYLKFAHFTANQAILEAFQGESHVHVIDFSMKQGIQWPALIQALALRPGGPPTFRLTAIGPPQPDNTDTLQQFGCRLAHLADTVHIEFEYRSFVANSLADIDAEMLNLRSGEAVAEDFLKAKSARLDQLKHDSL
;
A
#
# COMPACT_ATOMS: atom_id res chain seq x y z
N MET A 1 9.15 31.11 -1.42
CA MET A 1 10.55 30.80 -1.82
C MET A 1 11.47 30.37 -0.68
N ARG A 2 11.40 30.94 0.53
CA ARG A 2 12.32 30.62 1.64
C ARG A 2 12.43 29.12 1.98
N LYS A 3 11.30 28.43 2.20
CA LYS A 3 11.29 27.00 2.57
C LYS A 3 11.97 26.10 1.52
N VAL A 4 11.63 26.30 0.25
CA VAL A 4 12.23 25.57 -0.87
C VAL A 4 13.74 25.82 -0.90
N ALA A 5 14.17 27.09 -0.84
CA ALA A 5 15.59 27.42 -0.84
C ALA A 5 16.35 26.77 0.34
N THR A 6 15.75 26.72 1.53
CA THR A 6 16.33 26.05 2.70
C THR A 6 16.55 24.56 2.46
N HIS A 7 15.53 23.81 2.00
CA HIS A 7 15.67 22.37 1.76
C HIS A 7 16.68 22.06 0.64
N PHE A 8 16.72 22.87 -0.43
CA PHE A 8 17.71 22.69 -1.49
C PHE A 8 19.14 23.01 -1.03
N ALA A 9 19.33 24.08 -0.25
CA ALA A 9 20.63 24.42 0.30
C ALA A 9 21.13 23.34 1.27
N GLU A 10 20.24 22.82 2.11
CA GLU A 10 20.54 21.71 3.03
C GLU A 10 20.91 20.44 2.28
N ALA A 11 20.11 20.03 1.28
CA ALA A 11 20.40 18.86 0.46
C ALA A 11 21.75 18.99 -0.27
N LEU A 12 22.07 20.19 -0.77
CA LEU A 12 23.35 20.46 -1.42
C LEU A 12 24.52 20.36 -0.44
N ALA A 13 24.37 20.91 0.77
CA ALA A 13 25.39 20.80 1.82
C ALA A 13 25.64 19.33 2.20
N ARG A 14 24.57 18.54 2.41
CA ARG A 14 24.67 17.09 2.68
C ARG A 14 25.45 16.37 1.57
N ARG A 15 25.17 16.69 0.30
CA ARG A 15 25.88 16.13 -0.86
C ARG A 15 27.36 16.52 -0.90
N ILE A 16 27.70 17.79 -0.65
CA ILE A 16 29.09 18.27 -0.70
C ILE A 16 29.92 17.67 0.44
N TYR A 17 29.38 17.68 1.66
CA TYR A 17 30.10 17.24 2.85
C TYR A 17 29.95 15.74 3.14
N ARG A 18 29.15 15.01 2.35
CA ARG A 18 28.83 13.58 2.53
C ARG A 18 28.32 13.26 3.94
N PHE A 19 27.55 14.17 4.51
CA PHE A 19 26.94 14.00 5.83
C PHE A 19 25.47 13.59 5.66
N TYR A 20 25.15 12.38 6.12
CA TYR A 20 23.81 11.81 6.10
C TYR A 20 23.48 11.38 7.54
N PRO A 21 22.56 12.07 8.24
CA PRO A 21 22.11 11.60 9.54
C PRO A 21 21.47 10.22 9.37
N GLU A 22 21.73 9.30 10.31
CA GLU A 22 21.06 8.00 10.31
C GLU A 22 19.55 8.16 10.54
N ASP A 23 18.75 7.37 9.82
CA ASP A 23 17.31 7.30 10.03
C ASP A 23 17.03 6.72 11.42
N THR A 24 16.53 7.56 12.32
CA THR A 24 16.12 7.15 13.66
C THR A 24 14.74 6.49 13.63
N LEU A 25 14.45 5.60 14.59
CA LEU A 25 13.13 4.98 14.75
C LEU A 25 11.98 6.01 14.87
N ASP A 26 12.25 7.19 15.44
CA ASP A 26 11.27 8.28 15.50
C ASP A 26 10.86 8.81 14.11
N SER A 27 11.75 8.69 13.11
CA SER A 27 11.53 9.16 11.74
C SER A 27 10.39 8.37 11.06
N SER A 28 10.30 7.05 11.28
CA SER A 28 9.27 6.21 10.65
C SER A 28 7.88 6.51 11.17
N SER A 29 7.72 6.66 12.50
CA SER A 29 6.42 6.99 13.11
C SER A 29 5.95 8.41 12.72
N ILE A 30 6.88 9.37 12.65
CA ILE A 30 6.57 10.72 12.15
C ILE A 30 6.17 10.67 10.67
N SER A 31 6.85 9.87 9.86
CA SER A 31 6.53 9.70 8.44
C SER A 31 5.11 9.15 8.25
N GLU A 32 4.70 8.16 9.04
CA GLU A 32 3.35 7.59 8.98
C GLU A 32 2.28 8.64 9.34
N LEU A 33 2.50 9.41 10.41
CA LEU A 33 1.62 10.52 10.81
C LEU A 33 1.54 11.61 9.74
N LEU A 34 2.65 11.96 9.11
CA LEU A 34 2.69 12.94 8.02
C LEU A 34 1.95 12.43 6.78
N GLU A 35 2.07 11.15 6.44
CA GLU A 35 1.31 10.52 5.36
C GLU A 35 -0.21 10.59 5.63
N LEU A 36 -0.65 10.31 6.87
CA LEU A 36 -2.05 10.44 7.27
C LEU A 36 -2.54 11.89 7.16
N HIS A 37 -1.79 12.85 7.71
CA HIS A 37 -2.12 14.26 7.60
C HIS A 37 -2.17 14.75 6.15
N PHE A 38 -1.26 14.26 5.30
CA PHE A 38 -1.26 14.58 3.88
C PHE A 38 -2.49 13.99 3.18
N TYR A 39 -2.87 12.75 3.51
CA TYR A 39 -4.09 12.12 3.02
C TYR A 39 -5.34 12.95 3.39
N ASP A 40 -5.39 13.47 4.60
CA ASP A 40 -6.53 14.25 5.07
C ASP A 40 -6.62 15.64 4.43
N THR A 41 -5.49 16.32 4.29
CA THR A 41 -5.43 17.72 3.85
C THR A 41 -5.33 17.88 2.33
N CYS A 42 -4.82 16.88 1.60
CA CYS A 42 -4.57 16.96 0.18
C CYS A 42 -5.37 15.90 -0.62
N PRO A 43 -5.90 16.25 -1.80
CA PRO A 43 -6.77 15.34 -2.55
C PRO A 43 -6.00 14.26 -3.34
N TYR A 44 -4.68 14.39 -3.49
CA TYR A 44 -3.92 13.57 -4.45
C TYR A 44 -3.98 12.07 -4.17
N LEU A 45 -3.73 11.66 -2.92
CA LEU A 45 -3.78 10.25 -2.55
C LEU A 45 -5.21 9.70 -2.58
N LYS A 46 -6.19 10.48 -2.09
CA LYS A 46 -7.62 10.13 -2.18
C LYS A 46 -8.06 9.92 -3.63
N PHE A 47 -7.66 10.81 -4.53
CA PHE A 47 -7.95 10.72 -5.95
C PHE A 47 -7.29 9.49 -6.58
N ALA A 48 -6.04 9.21 -6.23
CA ALA A 48 -5.31 8.06 -6.73
C ALA A 48 -5.97 6.73 -6.29
N HIS A 49 -6.28 6.60 -5.00
CA HIS A 49 -7.03 5.44 -4.46
C HIS A 49 -8.42 5.31 -5.10
N PHE A 50 -9.17 6.41 -5.22
CA PHE A 50 -10.49 6.37 -5.85
C PHE A 50 -10.41 5.88 -7.30
N THR A 51 -9.46 6.41 -8.07
CA THR A 51 -9.28 6.05 -9.47
C THR A 51 -8.82 4.60 -9.62
N ALA A 52 -7.88 4.14 -8.78
CA ALA A 52 -7.47 2.74 -8.76
C ALA A 52 -8.61 1.80 -8.38
N ASN A 53 -9.37 2.13 -7.32
CA ASN A 53 -10.52 1.35 -6.92
C ASN A 53 -11.60 1.30 -8.03
N GLN A 54 -11.82 2.38 -8.77
CA GLN A 54 -12.73 2.36 -9.93
C GLN A 54 -12.23 1.41 -11.02
N ALA A 55 -10.95 1.48 -11.39
CA ALA A 55 -10.38 0.57 -12.39
C ALA A 55 -10.47 -0.91 -11.94
N ILE A 56 -10.23 -1.18 -10.65
CA ILE A 56 -10.38 -2.53 -10.07
C ILE A 56 -11.84 -3.00 -10.14
N LEU A 57 -12.80 -2.15 -9.76
CA LEU A 57 -14.23 -2.48 -9.80
C LEU A 57 -14.71 -2.78 -11.22
N GLU A 58 -14.27 -1.99 -12.19
CA GLU A 58 -14.56 -2.22 -13.62
C GLU A 58 -13.95 -3.54 -14.10
N ALA A 59 -12.70 -3.83 -13.74
CA ALA A 59 -12.05 -5.09 -14.10
C ALA A 59 -12.71 -6.32 -13.46
N PHE A 60 -13.34 -6.16 -12.30
CA PHE A 60 -14.06 -7.21 -11.57
C PHE A 60 -15.55 -7.31 -11.91
N GLN A 61 -16.01 -6.61 -12.96
CA GLN A 61 -17.41 -6.64 -13.35
C GLN A 61 -17.82 -8.05 -13.82
N GLY A 62 -18.84 -8.61 -13.16
CA GLY A 62 -19.36 -9.96 -13.48
C GLY A 62 -18.61 -11.12 -12.83
N GLU A 63 -17.48 -10.84 -12.17
CA GLU A 63 -16.64 -11.87 -11.56
C GLU A 63 -17.16 -12.28 -10.17
N SER A 64 -17.20 -13.57 -9.88
CA SER A 64 -17.69 -14.10 -8.60
C SER A 64 -16.59 -14.24 -7.53
N HIS A 65 -15.34 -14.35 -7.96
CA HIS A 65 -14.16 -14.51 -7.10
C HIS A 65 -13.08 -13.52 -7.54
N VAL A 66 -12.66 -12.64 -6.64
CA VAL A 66 -11.75 -11.55 -6.98
C VAL A 66 -10.59 -11.46 -6.00
N HIS A 67 -9.40 -11.18 -6.52
CA HIS A 67 -8.15 -11.10 -5.77
C HIS A 67 -7.43 -9.79 -6.06
N VAL A 68 -7.09 -9.06 -5.01
CA VAL A 68 -6.19 -7.91 -5.11
C VAL A 68 -4.86 -8.25 -4.46
N ILE A 69 -3.77 -7.87 -5.14
CA ILE A 69 -2.41 -7.95 -4.63
C ILE A 69 -1.88 -6.52 -4.47
N ASP A 70 -1.70 -6.08 -3.23
CA ASP A 70 -1.11 -4.79 -2.88
C ASP A 70 0.39 -4.97 -2.61
N PHE A 71 1.22 -4.46 -3.52
CA PHE A 71 2.67 -4.52 -3.42
C PHE A 71 3.28 -3.41 -2.56
N SER A 72 2.47 -2.57 -1.95
CA SER A 72 2.91 -1.41 -1.18
C SER A 72 2.02 -1.10 0.03
N MET A 73 1.57 -2.14 0.71
CA MET A 73 0.70 -2.02 1.87
C MET A 73 1.43 -1.25 2.97
N LYS A 74 0.88 -0.08 3.30
CA LYS A 74 1.29 0.73 4.46
C LYS A 74 0.15 0.79 5.48
N GLN A 75 -0.73 1.77 5.36
CA GLN A 75 -1.80 2.05 6.33
C GLN A 75 -3.14 1.37 5.98
N GLY A 76 -3.21 0.67 4.84
CA GLY A 76 -4.43 -0.01 4.38
C GLY A 76 -5.63 0.88 4.06
N ILE A 77 -5.45 2.20 3.93
CA ILE A 77 -6.53 3.20 3.83
C ILE A 77 -7.38 3.06 2.55
N GLN A 78 -6.83 2.49 1.48
CA GLN A 78 -7.53 2.30 0.22
C GLN A 78 -8.64 1.24 0.31
N TRP A 79 -8.37 0.16 1.04
CA TRP A 79 -9.15 -1.07 0.99
C TRP A 79 -10.55 -0.99 1.62
N PRO A 80 -10.80 -0.22 2.71
CA PRO A 80 -12.15 -0.05 3.24
C PRO A 80 -13.16 0.45 2.21
N ALA A 81 -12.77 1.42 1.39
CA ALA A 81 -13.64 1.97 0.34
C ALA A 81 -13.92 0.93 -0.77
N LEU A 82 -12.92 0.11 -1.13
CA LEU A 82 -13.11 -0.96 -2.11
C LEU A 82 -14.05 -2.05 -1.58
N ILE A 83 -13.87 -2.49 -0.33
CA ILE A 83 -14.73 -3.47 0.34
C ILE A 83 -16.18 -2.99 0.33
N GLN A 84 -16.42 -1.73 0.71
CA GLN A 84 -17.77 -1.15 0.69
C GLN A 84 -18.35 -1.10 -0.73
N ALA A 85 -17.55 -0.76 -1.74
CA ALA A 85 -18.01 -0.72 -3.12
C ALA A 85 -18.33 -2.11 -3.69
N LEU A 86 -17.53 -3.12 -3.36
CA LEU A 86 -17.78 -4.53 -3.72
C LEU A 86 -19.08 -5.04 -3.10
N ALA A 87 -19.39 -4.64 -1.87
CA ALA A 87 -20.62 -5.03 -1.17
C ALA A 87 -21.89 -4.51 -1.85
N LEU A 88 -21.78 -3.35 -2.51
CA LEU A 88 -22.89 -2.67 -3.19
C LEU A 88 -23.01 -3.02 -4.67
N ARG A 89 -22.19 -3.95 -5.17
CA ARG A 89 -22.14 -4.31 -6.58
C ARG A 89 -23.49 -4.90 -7.06
N PRO A 90 -23.97 -4.51 -8.25
CA PRO A 90 -25.11 -5.20 -8.89
C PRO A 90 -24.83 -6.69 -9.07
N GLY A 91 -25.78 -7.55 -8.68
CA GLY A 91 -25.59 -9.01 -8.67
C GLY A 91 -25.00 -9.55 -7.36
N GLY A 92 -24.68 -8.68 -6.40
CA GLY A 92 -24.21 -9.05 -5.07
C GLY A 92 -22.68 -9.02 -4.93
N PRO A 93 -22.19 -9.11 -3.66
CA PRO A 93 -20.77 -9.15 -3.37
C PRO A 93 -20.11 -10.40 -3.96
N PRO A 94 -18.88 -10.28 -4.51
CA PRO A 94 -18.04 -11.44 -4.79
C PRO A 94 -17.40 -11.98 -3.50
N THR A 95 -16.77 -13.15 -3.60
CA THR A 95 -15.72 -13.51 -2.65
C THR A 95 -14.50 -12.65 -2.93
N PHE A 96 -13.89 -12.09 -1.88
CA PHE A 96 -12.80 -11.13 -2.01
C PHE A 96 -11.56 -11.61 -1.27
N ARG A 97 -10.45 -11.73 -1.99
CA ARG A 97 -9.14 -11.99 -1.42
C ARG A 97 -8.24 -10.76 -1.52
N LEU A 98 -7.54 -10.45 -0.45
CA LEU A 98 -6.51 -9.40 -0.42
C LEU A 98 -5.18 -10.01 0.02
N THR A 99 -4.16 -9.85 -0.80
CA THR A 99 -2.77 -10.15 -0.45
C THR A 99 -2.00 -8.85 -0.32
N ALA A 100 -1.49 -8.58 0.87
CA ALA A 100 -0.78 -7.35 1.20
C ALA A 100 0.70 -7.62 1.43
N ILE A 101 1.55 -6.86 0.75
CA ILE A 101 2.99 -6.95 0.86
C ILE A 101 3.50 -5.62 1.40
N GLY A 102 4.31 -5.66 2.45
CA GLY A 102 4.89 -4.48 3.06
C GLY A 102 6.25 -4.75 3.70
N PRO A 103 7.03 -3.69 3.97
CA PRO A 103 8.31 -3.82 4.65
C PRO A 103 8.13 -4.24 6.12
N PRO A 104 9.16 -4.84 6.73
CA PRO A 104 9.17 -5.08 8.17
C PRO A 104 9.07 -3.76 8.94
N GLN A 105 8.34 -3.78 10.05
CA GLN A 105 8.26 -2.61 10.92
C GLN A 105 9.51 -2.52 11.81
N PRO A 106 10.03 -1.31 12.07
CA PRO A 106 11.24 -1.12 12.88
C PRO A 106 11.11 -1.59 14.34
N ASP A 107 9.89 -1.64 14.86
CA ASP A 107 9.55 -2.08 16.22
C ASP A 107 9.13 -3.56 16.28
N ASN A 108 9.29 -4.31 15.18
CA ASN A 108 8.84 -5.70 15.00
C ASN A 108 7.33 -5.90 15.23
N THR A 109 6.52 -4.85 15.14
CA THR A 109 5.07 -5.00 15.17
C THR A 109 4.55 -5.53 13.85
N ASP A 110 3.57 -6.43 13.92
CA ASP A 110 2.90 -6.95 12.73
C ASP A 110 1.70 -6.05 12.36
N THR A 111 2.02 -4.86 11.84
CA THR A 111 0.99 -3.89 11.44
C THR A 111 0.14 -4.41 10.29
N LEU A 112 0.72 -5.20 9.37
CA LEU A 112 0.00 -5.84 8.27
C LEU A 112 -1.12 -6.74 8.81
N GLN A 113 -0.81 -7.61 9.76
CA GLN A 113 -1.84 -8.46 10.38
C GLN A 113 -2.92 -7.64 11.10
N GLN A 114 -2.55 -6.54 11.78
CA GLN A 114 -3.54 -5.66 12.42
C GLN A 114 -4.47 -4.98 11.40
N PHE A 115 -3.96 -4.54 10.25
CA PHE A 115 -4.80 -4.03 9.16
C PHE A 115 -5.70 -5.15 8.63
N GLY A 116 -5.16 -6.34 8.40
CA GLY A 116 -5.92 -7.52 8.00
C GLY A 116 -7.12 -7.81 8.91
N CYS A 117 -6.91 -7.82 10.22
CA CYS A 117 -7.99 -8.01 11.21
C CYS A 117 -9.08 -6.93 11.12
N ARG A 118 -8.70 -5.65 10.96
CA ARG A 118 -9.66 -4.55 10.81
C ARG A 118 -10.46 -4.66 9.51
N LEU A 119 -9.79 -5.01 8.41
CA LEU A 119 -10.44 -5.22 7.11
C LEU A 119 -11.39 -6.41 7.13
N ALA A 120 -10.99 -7.51 7.79
CA ALA A 120 -11.85 -8.68 7.95
C ALA A 120 -13.10 -8.37 8.78
N HIS A 121 -12.95 -7.60 9.86
CA HIS A 121 -14.10 -7.13 10.63
C HIS A 121 -15.03 -6.26 9.77
N LEU A 122 -14.49 -5.31 9.00
CA LEU A 122 -15.29 -4.50 8.09
C LEU A 122 -16.02 -5.36 7.05
N ALA A 123 -15.34 -6.31 6.42
CA ALA A 123 -15.92 -7.19 5.42
C ALA A 123 -17.10 -8.00 5.99
N ASP A 124 -16.98 -8.49 7.22
CA ASP A 124 -18.06 -9.18 7.93
C ASP A 124 -19.29 -8.26 8.14
N THR A 125 -19.08 -7.00 8.54
CA THR A 125 -20.18 -6.02 8.70
C THR A 125 -20.93 -5.70 7.41
N VAL A 126 -20.32 -5.93 6.24
CA VAL A 126 -20.94 -5.71 4.92
C VAL A 126 -21.19 -7.02 4.17
N HIS A 127 -21.08 -8.16 4.85
CA HIS A 127 -21.38 -9.50 4.35
C HIS A 127 -20.60 -9.90 3.08
N ILE A 128 -19.32 -9.55 3.03
CA ILE A 128 -18.37 -10.07 2.03
C ILE A 128 -17.63 -11.28 2.61
N GLU A 129 -17.59 -12.37 1.86
CA GLU A 129 -16.68 -13.48 2.14
C GLU A 129 -15.24 -13.04 1.84
N PHE A 130 -14.44 -12.83 2.88
CA PHE A 130 -13.14 -12.18 2.79
C PHE A 130 -11.98 -13.08 3.24
N GLU A 131 -10.95 -13.20 2.40
CA GLU A 131 -9.67 -13.85 2.73
C GLU A 131 -8.55 -12.82 2.73
N TYR A 132 -7.79 -12.72 3.83
CA TYR A 132 -6.63 -11.86 3.93
C TYR A 132 -5.33 -12.67 4.06
N ARG A 133 -4.29 -12.25 3.34
CA ARG A 133 -2.92 -12.74 3.50
C ARG A 133 -1.96 -11.56 3.52
N SER A 134 -0.90 -11.67 4.31
CA SER A 134 0.17 -10.69 4.30
C SER A 134 1.55 -11.32 4.20
N PHE A 135 2.48 -10.61 3.57
CA PHE A 135 3.88 -10.98 3.46
C PHE A 135 4.75 -9.80 3.81
N VAL A 136 5.76 -10.07 4.64
CA VAL A 136 6.81 -9.10 4.94
C VAL A 136 7.94 -9.29 3.94
N ALA A 137 8.25 -8.25 3.17
CA ALA A 137 9.31 -8.27 2.16
C ALA A 137 10.03 -6.91 2.11
N ASN A 138 11.36 -6.92 2.02
CA ASN A 138 12.14 -5.69 1.90
C ASN A 138 12.14 -5.17 0.45
N SER A 139 12.02 -6.07 -0.50
CA SER A 139 11.98 -5.78 -1.94
C SER A 139 11.01 -6.70 -2.66
N LEU A 140 10.53 -6.27 -3.84
CA LEU A 140 9.79 -7.13 -4.76
C LEU A 140 10.62 -8.33 -5.24
N ALA A 141 11.95 -8.23 -5.18
CA ALA A 141 12.84 -9.35 -5.49
C ALA A 141 12.77 -10.50 -4.47
N ASP A 142 12.23 -10.24 -3.26
CA ASP A 142 12.09 -11.26 -2.21
C ASP A 142 10.79 -12.07 -2.36
N ILE A 143 10.01 -11.83 -3.43
CA ILE A 143 8.66 -12.36 -3.59
C ILE A 143 8.62 -13.29 -4.80
N ASP A 144 8.41 -14.57 -4.54
CA ASP A 144 8.15 -15.55 -5.58
C ASP A 144 6.68 -15.54 -5.99
N ALA A 145 6.42 -15.72 -7.29
CA ALA A 145 5.06 -15.73 -7.84
C ALA A 145 4.16 -16.81 -7.18
N GLU A 146 4.74 -17.93 -6.77
CA GLU A 146 4.03 -19.01 -6.07
C GLU A 146 3.48 -18.57 -4.71
N MET A 147 4.12 -17.60 -4.04
CA MET A 147 3.66 -17.07 -2.76
C MET A 147 2.33 -16.33 -2.87
N LEU A 148 2.04 -15.75 -4.04
CA LEU A 148 0.79 -15.02 -4.32
C LEU A 148 -0.44 -15.96 -4.36
N ASN A 149 -0.20 -17.26 -4.49
CA ASN A 149 -1.21 -18.32 -4.48
C ASN A 149 -2.37 -18.01 -5.45
N LEU A 150 -2.04 -17.71 -6.70
CA LEU A 150 -3.03 -17.42 -7.75
C LEU A 150 -3.92 -18.65 -7.99
N ARG A 151 -5.25 -18.45 -8.03
CA ARG A 151 -6.22 -19.53 -8.21
C ARG A 151 -6.86 -19.46 -9.59
N SER A 152 -7.13 -20.61 -10.18
CA SER A 152 -7.89 -20.68 -11.44
C SER A 152 -9.34 -20.23 -11.19
N GLY A 153 -9.88 -19.40 -12.09
CA GLY A 153 -11.25 -18.87 -11.99
C GLY A 153 -11.41 -17.66 -11.06
N GLU A 154 -10.31 -17.06 -10.62
CA GLU A 154 -10.29 -15.84 -9.83
C GLU A 154 -9.74 -14.68 -10.68
N ALA A 155 -10.46 -13.56 -10.71
CA ALA A 155 -9.97 -12.36 -11.38
C ALA A 155 -8.98 -11.62 -10.48
N VAL A 156 -7.81 -11.27 -11.02
CA VAL A 156 -6.70 -10.70 -10.25
C VAL A 156 -6.43 -9.26 -10.68
N ALA A 157 -6.25 -8.37 -9.69
CA ALA A 157 -5.76 -7.02 -9.91
C ALA A 157 -4.50 -6.77 -9.06
N GLU A 158 -3.51 -6.11 -9.67
CA GLU A 158 -2.24 -5.75 -9.02
C GLU A 158 -2.19 -4.24 -8.75
N ASP A 159 -1.93 -3.86 -7.49
CA ASP A 159 -1.79 -2.46 -7.11
C ASP A 159 -0.34 -2.13 -6.71
N PHE A 160 0.21 -1.13 -7.40
CA PHE A 160 1.57 -0.61 -7.23
C PHE A 160 1.60 0.87 -6.87
N LEU A 161 0.48 1.46 -6.45
CA LEU A 161 0.31 2.91 -6.23
C LEU A 161 1.46 3.60 -5.48
N LYS A 162 2.17 2.87 -4.60
CA LYS A 162 3.37 3.38 -3.91
C LYS A 162 4.66 2.58 -4.16
N ALA A 163 4.61 1.40 -4.79
CA ALA A 163 5.76 0.53 -4.99
C ALA A 163 6.80 1.09 -5.99
N LYS A 164 6.37 1.87 -6.99
CA LYS A 164 7.27 2.37 -8.05
C LYS A 164 8.28 3.42 -7.56
N SER A 165 7.98 4.12 -6.46
CA SER A 165 8.89 5.10 -5.84
C SER A 165 10.12 4.44 -5.23
N ALA A 166 9.96 3.28 -4.58
CA ALA A 166 11.05 2.60 -3.84
C ALA A 166 12.17 2.10 -4.77
N ARG A 167 11.81 1.67 -6.00
CA ARG A 167 12.78 1.22 -7.01
C ARG A 167 13.73 2.33 -7.49
N LEU A 168 13.30 3.59 -7.44
CA LEU A 168 14.13 4.75 -7.79
C LEU A 168 15.14 5.11 -6.69
N ASP A 169 14.92 4.69 -5.44
CA ASP A 169 15.83 4.96 -4.33
C ASP A 169 16.84 3.82 -4.14
N GLN A 170 16.47 2.56 -4.37
CA GLN A 170 17.42 1.43 -4.41
C GLN A 170 18.48 1.60 -5.51
N LEU A 171 18.10 2.07 -6.71
CA LEU A 171 19.06 2.34 -7.81
C LEU A 171 20.09 3.43 -7.48
N LYS A 172 19.80 4.33 -6.53
CA LYS A 172 20.76 5.37 -6.10
C LYS A 172 21.77 4.86 -5.08
N HIS A 173 21.42 3.82 -4.31
CA HIS A 173 22.32 3.23 -3.32
C HIS A 173 23.32 2.24 -3.94
N ASP A 174 22.93 1.54 -5.01
CA ASP A 174 23.83 0.60 -5.72
C ASP A 174 24.81 1.29 -6.70
N SER A 175 24.74 2.62 -6.83
CA SER A 175 25.54 3.42 -7.75
C SER A 175 26.70 4.19 -7.08
N LEU A 176 27.08 3.86 -5.84
CA LEU A 176 28.17 4.50 -5.09
C LEU A 176 29.26 3.50 -4.67
#